data_AF-Q1YR00-F1
#
_entry.id   AF-Q1YR00-F1
#
_cell.length_a   1.000
_cell.length_b   1.000
_cell.length_c   1.000
_cell.angle_alpha   90.00
_cell.angle_beta   90.00
_cell.angle_gamma   90.00
#
_symmetry.space_group_name_H-M   'P 1'
#
loop_
_entity.id
_entity.type
_entity.pdbx_description
1 polymer ?
#
loop_
_entity_poly.entity_id
_entity_poly.type
_entity_poly.pdbx_seq_one_letter_code
_entity_poly.pdbx_strand_id
1 'polypeptide(L)'
;MNAFIAAPSPVLSSNNPALTDYPCTGMRLYTQPLVLLHGWGMDSQIWAQLPQQLRQFADVMTLDLPGFAQSPTVQNYSSAGLYQWMAELLPERCYLIGLSLGGMLSCGFAARYPQRVAGLVTLSSNSHFVASEANPTALDKALYLGFLDNYNQNEDQCLKRFAALQAQGDKQQRQLIRQLRSMQVCLDSHSGVQLLTLLGDIDNQSGLTQLQCPALMLLGQGDALVPVASGARIASLNSKIEVNIIAGAGHLPHLTQPETVIEKIKNFLARQLYALDKAKVAQSFGRAAHKYDRAALLQHQVGEQLISTMAADAGLASLIDLGCGTGYHCAQLQTQFPRAKVTGVDLSPAMLAYASNQYPEGHWLCGDAEDLPLADQSQDLIFSNFALQWCADLPRLCGELSRVLKPGGQLFFAVPGPETLSELRVAWQQVDSEVHVNRFYGVGDWRSALEQAGFSQIQLETDNQLQQHSSVREILMELKNVGAHNNNAGKLNTVTGKQSLKALYAAYEDYRQADGTIPATWEIIRVRAIR
;
A
#
# COMPACT_ATOMS: atom_id res chain seq x y z
N MET A 1 -1.92 -11.56 -14.55
CA MET A 1 -2.64 -10.89 -13.44
C MET A 1 -3.63 -11.87 -12.82
N ASN A 2 -3.18 -12.80 -11.96
CA ASN A 2 -4.08 -13.72 -11.25
C ASN A 2 -3.91 -13.47 -9.75
N ALA A 3 -4.93 -12.89 -9.13
CA ALA A 3 -4.82 -12.17 -7.87
C ALA A 3 -5.78 -12.75 -6.83
N PHE A 4 -5.34 -13.76 -6.08
CA PHE A 4 -5.73 -14.19 -4.71
C PHE A 4 -7.19 -13.98 -4.26
N ILE A 5 -7.88 -15.07 -3.94
CA ILE A 5 -9.26 -15.10 -3.42
C ILE A 5 -9.21 -15.09 -1.88
N ALA A 6 -9.67 -14.02 -1.24
CA ALA A 6 -9.99 -13.90 0.18
C ALA A 6 -11.31 -14.68 0.46
N ALA A 7 -11.41 -15.33 1.62
CA ALA A 7 -12.51 -16.24 1.95
C ALA A 7 -13.82 -15.45 1.97
N PRO A 8 -14.97 -16.13 1.76
CA PRO A 8 -16.26 -15.51 1.99
C PRO A 8 -16.31 -14.97 3.41
N SER A 9 -16.44 -13.65 3.52
CA SER A 9 -16.91 -12.96 4.71
C SER A 9 -18.30 -13.52 5.00
N PRO A 10 -18.68 -13.77 6.26
CA PRO A 10 -20.08 -14.05 6.56
C PRO A 10 -20.88 -12.92 5.93
N VAL A 11 -21.81 -13.27 5.04
CA VAL A 11 -22.59 -12.33 4.24
C VAL A 11 -23.02 -11.19 5.15
N LEU A 12 -22.39 -10.02 4.99
CA LEU A 12 -22.85 -8.77 5.57
C LEU A 12 -24.09 -8.43 4.74
N SER A 13 -25.22 -9.09 4.99
CA SER A 13 -26.50 -8.50 4.59
C SER A 13 -26.86 -7.58 5.74
N SER A 14 -26.38 -6.34 5.66
CA SER A 14 -26.89 -5.34 6.58
C SER A 14 -28.34 -5.08 6.17
N ASN A 15 -29.31 -5.56 6.96
CA ASN A 15 -30.71 -5.15 6.81
C ASN A 15 -30.91 -3.67 7.25
N ASN A 16 -29.83 -2.89 7.29
CA ASN A 16 -29.84 -1.52 7.74
C ASN A 16 -29.99 -0.62 6.51
N PRO A 17 -31.02 0.24 6.46
CA PRO A 17 -31.30 1.08 5.30
C PRO A 17 -30.23 2.17 5.03
N ALA A 18 -29.28 2.38 5.95
CA ALA A 18 -28.14 3.26 5.73
C ALA A 18 -27.03 2.63 4.89
N LEU A 19 -27.02 1.30 4.74
CA LEU A 19 -25.93 0.57 4.10
C LEU A 19 -26.42 -0.08 2.81
N THR A 20 -25.58 -0.02 1.77
CA THR A 20 -25.76 -0.82 0.56
C THR A 20 -24.53 -1.69 0.35
N ASP A 21 -24.76 -2.99 0.28
CA ASP A 21 -23.71 -4.00 0.13
C ASP A 21 -23.47 -4.31 -1.36
N TYR A 22 -22.19 -4.26 -1.75
CA TYR A 22 -21.69 -4.66 -3.07
C TYR A 22 -20.70 -5.82 -2.88
N PRO A 23 -21.20 -7.07 -2.80
CA PRO A 23 -20.33 -8.24 -2.61
C PRO A 23 -19.30 -8.35 -3.73
N CYS A 24 -18.10 -8.79 -3.40
CA CYS A 24 -17.04 -9.01 -4.38
C CYS A 24 -17.52 -9.94 -5.51
N THR A 25 -17.44 -9.52 -6.76
CA THR A 25 -17.83 -10.32 -7.94
C THR A 25 -16.64 -10.93 -8.67
N GLY A 26 -15.45 -10.36 -8.49
CA GLY A 26 -14.21 -10.90 -9.03
C GLY A 26 -13.35 -11.56 -7.95
N MET A 27 -12.03 -11.54 -8.15
CA MET A 27 -11.09 -12.19 -7.23
C MET A 27 -10.87 -11.31 -6.01
N ARG A 28 -11.33 -11.75 -4.85
CA ARG A 28 -11.34 -10.96 -3.61
C ARG A 28 -9.92 -10.79 -3.06
N LEU A 29 -9.30 -9.64 -3.22
CA LEU A 29 -7.90 -9.44 -2.80
C LEU A 29 -7.75 -9.08 -1.32
N TYR A 30 -8.84 -8.60 -0.70
CA TYR A 30 -8.82 -8.00 0.63
C TYR A 30 -9.79 -8.73 1.55
N THR A 31 -9.32 -9.07 2.75
CA THR A 31 -10.16 -9.70 3.79
C THR A 31 -11.05 -8.69 4.50
N GLN A 32 -10.62 -7.43 4.62
CA GLN A 32 -11.45 -6.34 5.14
C GLN A 32 -12.24 -5.65 4.01
N PRO A 33 -13.52 -5.31 4.23
CA PRO A 33 -14.32 -4.60 3.24
C PRO A 33 -13.88 -3.13 3.09
N LEU A 34 -14.17 -2.56 1.93
CA LEU A 34 -14.03 -1.13 1.65
C LEU A 34 -15.38 -0.45 1.94
N VAL A 35 -15.40 0.56 2.81
CA VAL A 35 -16.61 1.30 3.15
C VAL A 35 -16.48 2.72 2.62
N LEU A 36 -17.43 3.11 1.75
CA LEU A 36 -17.48 4.39 1.07
C LEU A 36 -18.47 5.32 1.76
N LEU A 37 -17.98 6.46 2.29
CA LEU A 37 -18.78 7.48 2.98
C LEU A 37 -18.87 8.76 2.15
N HIS A 38 -20.07 9.11 1.68
CA HIS A 38 -20.28 10.26 0.82
C HIS A 38 -20.07 11.61 1.54
N GLY A 39 -19.99 12.69 0.77
CA GLY A 39 -19.90 14.07 1.28
C GLY A 39 -21.27 14.69 1.58
N TRP A 40 -21.28 15.94 2.07
CA TRP A 40 -22.53 16.66 2.28
C TRP A 40 -23.24 16.99 0.95
N GLY A 41 -24.57 16.99 0.95
CA GLY A 41 -25.41 17.45 -0.16
C GLY A 41 -25.66 16.44 -1.29
N MET A 42 -25.09 15.24 -1.20
CA MET A 42 -25.31 14.12 -2.12
C MET A 42 -25.32 12.82 -1.29
N ASP A 43 -26.05 11.79 -1.72
CA ASP A 43 -26.02 10.45 -1.13
C ASP A 43 -25.06 9.51 -1.88
N SER A 44 -25.10 8.20 -1.60
CA SER A 44 -24.28 7.15 -2.18
C SER A 44 -24.31 7.08 -3.72
N GLN A 45 -25.29 7.70 -4.39
CA GLN A 45 -25.28 7.87 -5.86
C GLN A 45 -24.04 8.61 -6.37
N ILE A 46 -23.41 9.45 -5.53
CA ILE A 46 -22.20 10.20 -5.90
C ILE A 46 -21.01 9.31 -6.26
N TRP A 47 -21.04 8.04 -5.84
CA TRP A 47 -19.99 7.07 -6.14
C TRP A 47 -20.06 6.52 -7.56
N ALA A 48 -21.21 6.63 -8.23
CA ALA A 48 -21.45 6.15 -9.59
C ALA A 48 -20.91 4.73 -9.83
N GLN A 49 -19.92 4.56 -10.71
CA GLN A 49 -19.35 3.26 -11.05
C GLN A 49 -18.27 2.77 -10.08
N LEU A 50 -17.80 3.62 -9.16
CA LEU A 50 -16.69 3.29 -8.27
C LEU A 50 -16.97 2.02 -7.43
N PRO A 51 -18.14 1.82 -6.80
CA PRO A 51 -18.41 0.59 -6.06
C PRO A 51 -18.40 -0.64 -6.97
N GLN A 52 -18.89 -0.52 -8.20
CA GLN A 52 -18.89 -1.62 -9.19
C GLN A 52 -17.48 -1.96 -9.69
N GLN A 53 -16.57 -0.98 -9.76
CA GLN A 53 -15.18 -1.21 -10.14
C GLN A 53 -14.36 -1.77 -8.98
N LEU A 54 -14.57 -1.27 -7.75
CA LEU A 54 -13.92 -1.77 -6.55
C LEU A 54 -14.38 -3.18 -6.17
N ARG A 55 -15.67 -3.52 -6.35
CA ARG A 55 -16.18 -4.86 -6.05
C ARG A 55 -15.63 -5.97 -6.96
N GLN A 56 -14.91 -5.62 -8.02
CA GLN A 56 -14.18 -6.61 -8.81
C GLN A 56 -13.07 -7.26 -7.98
N PHE A 57 -12.66 -6.65 -6.85
CA PHE A 57 -11.52 -7.11 -6.07
C PHE A 57 -11.66 -6.98 -4.55
N ALA A 58 -12.77 -6.45 -4.03
CA ALA A 58 -13.04 -6.36 -2.59
C ALA A 58 -14.54 -6.47 -2.31
N ASP A 59 -14.93 -6.81 -1.08
CA ASP A 59 -16.29 -6.49 -0.64
C ASP A 59 -16.38 -4.97 -0.43
N VAL A 60 -17.45 -4.36 -0.92
CA VAL A 60 -17.65 -2.91 -0.85
C VAL A 60 -18.98 -2.61 -0.18
N MET A 61 -19.01 -1.60 0.67
CA MET A 61 -20.23 -1.06 1.28
C MET A 61 -20.27 0.44 1.01
N THR A 62 -21.44 0.98 0.69
CA THR A 62 -21.66 2.44 0.78
C THR A 62 -22.48 2.74 2.01
N LEU A 63 -22.11 3.78 2.75
CA LEU A 63 -22.84 4.27 3.91
C LEU A 63 -23.46 5.63 3.59
N ASP A 64 -24.78 5.71 3.67
CA ASP A 64 -25.54 6.95 3.61
C ASP A 64 -25.62 7.58 5.01
N LEU A 65 -25.12 8.82 5.12
CA LEU A 65 -25.13 9.59 6.38
C LEU A 65 -26.57 9.80 6.89
N PRO A 66 -26.77 10.04 8.20
CA PRO A 66 -28.11 10.17 8.76
C PRO A 66 -28.95 11.21 8.04
N GLY A 67 -30.18 10.84 7.66
CA GLY A 67 -31.10 11.70 6.91
C GLY A 67 -30.88 11.76 5.40
N PHE A 68 -29.91 11.02 4.85
CA PHE A 68 -29.75 10.85 3.39
C PHE A 68 -30.43 9.58 2.89
N ALA A 69 -30.97 9.62 1.68
CA ALA A 69 -31.59 8.48 1.01
C ALA A 69 -32.63 7.77 1.91
N GLN A 70 -32.32 6.54 2.35
CA GLN A 70 -33.14 5.75 3.29
C GLN A 70 -32.55 5.69 4.71
N SER A 71 -31.40 6.33 4.95
CA SER A 71 -30.72 6.35 6.24
C SER A 71 -31.55 7.11 7.28
N PRO A 72 -31.85 6.50 8.46
CA PRO A 72 -32.65 7.15 9.48
C PRO A 72 -31.91 8.38 10.05
N THR A 73 -32.68 9.34 10.54
CA THR A 73 -32.12 10.48 11.27
C THR A 73 -31.59 10.03 12.64
N VAL A 74 -30.61 10.78 13.18
CA VAL A 74 -30.09 10.58 14.53
C VAL A 74 -30.42 11.78 15.42
N GLN A 75 -30.35 11.58 16.74
CA GLN A 75 -30.58 12.67 17.70
C GLN A 75 -29.33 13.53 17.94
N ASN A 76 -28.13 13.00 17.74
CA ASN A 76 -26.87 13.67 18.07
C ASN A 76 -25.93 13.70 16.87
N TYR A 77 -25.83 14.87 16.24
CA TYR A 77 -24.95 15.13 15.09
C TYR A 77 -23.55 15.62 15.47
N SER A 78 -23.17 15.62 16.75
CA SER A 78 -21.77 15.89 17.12
C SER A 78 -20.83 14.85 16.52
N SER A 79 -19.56 15.21 16.32
CA SER A 79 -18.53 14.29 15.83
C SER A 79 -18.51 12.98 16.63
N ALA A 80 -18.54 13.07 17.97
CA ALA A 80 -18.56 11.91 18.85
C ALA A 80 -19.81 11.04 18.66
N GLY A 81 -20.98 11.66 18.50
CA GLY A 81 -22.24 10.97 18.22
C GLY A 81 -22.21 10.22 16.89
N LEU A 82 -21.73 10.87 15.83
CA LEU A 82 -21.61 10.22 14.52
C LEU A 82 -20.53 9.14 14.49
N TYR A 83 -19.41 9.29 15.21
CA TYR A 83 -18.43 8.21 15.31
C TYR A 83 -18.98 6.99 16.03
N GLN A 84 -19.82 7.19 17.06
CA GLN A 84 -20.51 6.08 17.71
C GLN A 84 -21.50 5.42 16.76
N TRP A 85 -22.33 6.21 16.07
CA TRP A 85 -23.27 5.71 15.05
C TRP A 85 -22.55 4.91 13.95
N MET A 86 -21.42 5.41 13.45
CA MET A 86 -20.56 4.67 12.53
C MET A 86 -20.04 3.37 13.17
N ALA A 87 -19.60 3.38 14.43
CA ALA A 87 -19.05 2.19 15.09
C ALA A 87 -20.07 1.05 15.24
N GLU A 88 -21.36 1.39 15.36
CA GLU A 88 -22.50 0.48 15.44
C GLU A 88 -22.85 -0.15 14.08
N LEU A 89 -22.61 0.55 12.97
CA LEU A 89 -22.94 0.10 11.61
C LEU A 89 -21.77 -0.57 10.89
N LEU A 90 -20.57 -0.04 11.07
CA LEU A 90 -19.40 -0.46 10.31
C LEU A 90 -18.91 -1.85 10.76
N PRO A 91 -18.29 -2.62 9.86
CA PRO A 91 -17.63 -3.89 10.19
C PRO A 91 -16.59 -3.73 11.30
N GLU A 92 -16.25 -4.82 11.97
CA GLU A 92 -15.25 -4.83 13.05
C GLU A 92 -13.91 -4.22 12.59
N ARG A 93 -13.50 -4.48 11.35
CA ARG A 93 -12.34 -3.81 10.75
C ARG A 93 -12.55 -3.59 9.25
N CYS A 94 -12.32 -2.37 8.77
CA CYS A 94 -12.54 -2.00 7.37
C CYS A 94 -11.49 -1.01 6.84
N TYR A 95 -11.45 -0.83 5.53
CA TYR A 95 -10.84 0.36 4.91
C TYR A 95 -11.93 1.41 4.72
N LEU A 96 -11.63 2.66 5.07
CA LEU A 96 -12.56 3.78 4.88
C LEU A 96 -12.16 4.59 3.66
N ILE A 97 -13.14 4.89 2.80
CA ILE A 97 -12.99 5.76 1.64
C ILE A 97 -14.02 6.88 1.77
N GLY A 98 -13.60 8.06 2.19
CA GLY A 98 -14.50 9.17 2.48
C GLY A 98 -14.36 10.34 1.51
N LEU A 99 -15.47 10.90 1.04
CA LEU A 99 -15.52 12.11 0.23
C LEU A 99 -15.89 13.32 1.10
N SER A 100 -15.11 14.40 1.04
CA SER A 100 -15.42 15.69 1.69
C SER A 100 -15.80 15.51 3.17
N LEU A 101 -17.03 15.84 3.58
CA LEU A 101 -17.53 15.55 4.94
C LEU A 101 -17.32 14.08 5.35
N GLY A 102 -17.63 13.12 4.49
CA GLY A 102 -17.42 11.70 4.77
C GLY A 102 -15.94 11.36 4.97
N GLY A 103 -15.04 12.05 4.29
CA GLY A 103 -13.59 11.94 4.52
C GLY A 103 -13.17 12.54 5.86
N MET A 104 -13.71 13.71 6.21
CA MET A 104 -13.46 14.33 7.52
C MET A 104 -14.00 13.48 8.68
N LEU A 105 -15.17 12.88 8.53
CA LEU A 105 -15.70 11.93 9.53
C LEU A 105 -14.85 10.67 9.62
N SER A 106 -14.40 10.14 8.47
CA SER A 106 -13.51 8.97 8.41
C SER A 106 -12.16 9.21 9.09
N CYS A 107 -11.57 10.40 8.93
CA CYS A 107 -10.35 10.79 9.64
C CYS A 107 -10.52 10.74 11.16
N GLY A 108 -11.57 11.40 11.69
CA GLY A 108 -11.82 11.43 13.12
C GLY A 108 -12.23 10.07 13.69
N PHE A 109 -12.99 9.28 12.93
CA PHE A 109 -13.30 7.89 13.29
C PHE A 109 -12.04 7.03 13.39
N ALA A 110 -11.13 7.13 12.41
CA ALA A 110 -9.88 6.38 12.41
C ALA A 110 -8.94 6.78 13.57
N ALA A 111 -8.93 8.06 13.94
CA ALA A 111 -8.19 8.53 15.11
C ALA A 111 -8.79 8.01 16.44
N ARG A 112 -10.13 7.98 16.53
CA ARG A 112 -10.84 7.53 17.74
C ARG A 112 -10.82 6.00 17.91
N TYR A 113 -10.91 5.26 16.81
CA TYR A 113 -11.01 3.80 16.78
C TYR A 113 -9.91 3.18 15.90
N PRO A 114 -8.62 3.34 16.25
CA PRO A 114 -7.51 2.95 15.38
C PRO A 114 -7.49 1.45 15.04
N GLN A 115 -8.01 0.60 15.92
CA GLN A 115 -8.08 -0.85 15.69
C GLN A 115 -9.17 -1.25 14.67
N ARG A 116 -10.16 -0.37 14.42
CA ARG A 116 -11.29 -0.62 13.51
C ARG A 116 -10.96 -0.23 12.06
N VAL A 117 -9.87 0.49 11.81
CA VAL A 117 -9.54 1.02 10.48
C VAL A 117 -8.21 0.46 9.99
N ALA A 118 -8.26 -0.37 8.95
CA ALA A 118 -7.08 -0.96 8.32
C ALA A 118 -6.28 0.06 7.48
N GLY A 119 -6.98 0.99 6.84
CA GLY A 119 -6.40 2.09 6.09
C GLY A 119 -7.47 3.11 5.72
N LEU A 120 -7.04 4.33 5.43
CA LEU A 120 -7.90 5.46 5.15
C LEU A 120 -7.62 6.03 3.76
N VAL A 121 -8.65 6.26 2.95
CA VAL A 121 -8.58 7.05 1.73
C VAL A 121 -9.53 8.23 1.87
N THR A 122 -9.05 9.43 1.59
CA THR A 122 -9.92 10.60 1.47
C THR A 122 -9.90 11.16 0.06
N LEU A 123 -11.07 11.60 -0.39
CA LEU A 123 -11.26 12.32 -1.64
C LEU A 123 -11.68 13.74 -1.26
N SER A 124 -10.94 14.74 -1.73
CA SER A 124 -11.32 16.15 -1.62
C SER A 124 -11.74 16.54 -0.20
N SER A 125 -10.91 16.18 0.79
CA SER A 125 -11.15 16.38 2.21
C SER A 125 -9.98 17.12 2.83
N ASN A 126 -10.24 17.91 3.87
CA ASN A 126 -9.24 18.71 4.57
C ASN A 126 -9.14 18.32 6.04
N SER A 127 -8.11 18.78 6.75
CA SER A 127 -8.07 18.67 8.22
C SER A 127 -9.10 19.57 8.89
N HIS A 128 -9.42 20.70 8.25
CA HIS A 128 -10.44 21.67 8.62
C HIS A 128 -11.12 22.19 7.37
N PHE A 129 -12.46 22.28 7.37
CA PHE A 129 -13.16 22.73 6.19
C PHE A 129 -13.15 24.26 6.03
N VAL A 130 -13.29 24.99 7.14
CA VAL A 130 -13.39 26.45 7.14
C VAL A 130 -12.08 27.09 7.60
N ALA A 131 -11.66 28.14 6.89
CA ALA A 131 -10.44 28.86 7.16
C ALA A 131 -10.48 29.59 8.51
N SER A 132 -9.34 29.55 9.19
CA SER A 132 -9.05 30.32 10.40
C SER A 132 -7.61 30.82 10.34
N GLU A 133 -7.20 31.68 11.28
CA GLU A 133 -5.81 32.18 11.34
C GLU A 133 -4.79 31.03 11.45
N ALA A 134 -5.12 29.97 12.19
CA ALA A 134 -4.30 28.78 12.33
C ALA A 134 -4.36 27.84 11.10
N ASN A 135 -5.41 27.96 10.27
CA ASN A 135 -5.69 27.09 9.15
C ASN A 135 -6.09 27.90 7.90
N PRO A 136 -5.18 28.67 7.29
CA PRO A 136 -5.52 29.56 6.18
C PRO A 136 -5.81 28.80 4.87
N THR A 137 -5.33 27.55 4.73
CA THR A 137 -5.52 26.72 3.53
C THR A 137 -6.82 25.90 3.60
N ALA A 138 -7.95 26.57 3.72
CA ALA A 138 -9.29 25.99 3.81
C ALA A 138 -10.33 26.92 3.16
N LEU A 139 -11.62 26.56 3.19
CA LEU A 139 -12.68 27.35 2.57
C LEU A 139 -12.88 28.69 3.28
N ASP A 140 -13.06 29.76 2.51
CA ASP A 140 -13.33 31.08 3.09
C ASP A 140 -14.58 31.06 4.01
N LYS A 141 -14.44 31.68 5.19
CA LYS A 141 -15.47 31.68 6.22
C LYS A 141 -16.74 32.42 5.79
N ALA A 142 -16.62 33.52 5.06
CA ALA A 142 -17.79 34.26 4.59
C ALA A 142 -18.54 33.47 3.50
N LEU A 143 -17.80 32.79 2.62
CA LEU A 143 -18.39 31.89 1.63
C LEU A 143 -19.11 30.71 2.28
N TYR A 144 -18.53 30.10 3.32
CA TYR A 144 -19.19 29.04 4.10
C TYR A 144 -20.48 29.53 4.78
N LEU A 145 -20.42 30.64 5.50
CA LEU A 145 -21.60 31.20 6.20
C LEU A 145 -22.70 31.58 5.21
N GLY A 146 -22.34 32.21 4.09
CA GLY A 146 -23.29 32.52 3.03
C GLY A 146 -23.93 31.27 2.42
N PHE A 147 -23.17 30.17 2.30
CA PHE A 147 -23.72 28.89 1.84
C PHE A 147 -24.73 28.30 2.84
N LEU A 148 -24.41 28.32 4.13
CA LEU A 148 -25.30 27.88 5.21
C LEU A 148 -26.60 28.69 5.25
N ASP A 149 -26.51 30.02 5.13
CA ASP A 149 -27.69 30.91 5.07
C ASP A 149 -28.56 30.61 3.85
N ASN A 150 -27.96 30.42 2.67
CA ASN A 150 -28.69 30.06 1.46
C ASN A 150 -29.42 28.72 1.59
N TYR A 151 -28.81 27.73 2.24
CA TYR A 151 -29.44 26.45 2.50
C TYR A 151 -30.67 26.60 3.41
N ASN A 152 -30.53 27.32 4.52
CA ASN A 152 -31.64 27.59 5.45
C ASN A 152 -32.81 28.37 4.82
N GLN A 153 -32.54 29.18 3.79
CA GLN A 153 -33.57 29.95 3.08
C GLN A 153 -34.25 29.13 1.98
N ASN A 154 -33.49 28.37 1.19
CA ASN A 154 -34.01 27.61 0.06
C ASN A 154 -33.09 26.43 -0.30
N GLU A 155 -33.40 25.27 0.29
CA GLU A 155 -32.63 24.04 0.15
C GLU A 155 -32.46 23.61 -1.32
N ASP A 156 -33.57 23.56 -2.07
CA ASP A 156 -33.58 23.14 -3.48
C ASP A 156 -32.70 24.02 -4.37
N GLN A 157 -32.79 25.34 -4.21
CA GLN A 157 -31.98 26.27 -4.98
C GLN A 157 -30.51 26.17 -4.56
N CYS A 158 -30.25 26.02 -3.26
CA CYS A 158 -28.91 25.86 -2.72
C CYS A 158 -28.24 24.59 -3.28
N LEU A 159 -28.90 23.43 -3.26
CA LEU A 159 -28.38 22.18 -3.80
C LEU A 159 -28.12 22.26 -5.32
N LYS A 160 -28.99 22.93 -6.09
CA LYS A 160 -28.77 23.17 -7.54
C LYS A 160 -27.54 24.04 -7.84
N ARG A 161 -27.24 25.01 -6.96
CA ARG A 161 -26.03 25.85 -7.03
C ARG A 161 -24.80 25.07 -6.56
N PHE A 162 -24.95 24.25 -5.53
CA PHE A 162 -23.89 23.41 -4.99
C PHE A 162 -23.34 22.44 -6.03
N ALA A 163 -24.19 21.88 -6.91
CA ALA A 163 -23.74 21.09 -8.06
C ALA A 163 -22.77 21.86 -8.99
N ALA A 164 -22.95 23.18 -9.16
CA ALA A 164 -22.02 24.01 -9.94
C ALA A 164 -20.71 24.27 -9.19
N LEU A 165 -20.80 24.48 -7.88
CA LEU A 165 -19.64 24.72 -7.02
C LEU A 165 -18.73 23.48 -6.92
N GLN A 166 -19.29 22.28 -6.77
CA GLN A 166 -18.52 21.03 -6.76
C GLN A 166 -17.76 20.79 -8.07
N ALA A 167 -18.29 21.26 -9.19
CA ALA A 167 -17.67 21.10 -10.50
C ALA A 167 -16.69 22.22 -10.87
N GLN A 168 -16.64 23.29 -10.08
CA GLN A 168 -15.82 24.46 -10.38
C GLN A 168 -14.34 24.08 -10.37
N GLY A 169 -13.62 24.51 -11.42
CA GLY A 169 -12.18 24.27 -11.59
C GLY A 169 -11.83 22.89 -12.18
N ASP A 170 -12.81 22.02 -12.43
CA ASP A 170 -12.60 20.75 -13.15
C ASP A 170 -12.53 20.98 -14.68
N LYS A 171 -11.63 20.28 -15.38
CA LYS A 171 -11.54 20.33 -16.86
C LYS A 171 -12.84 19.90 -17.55
N GLN A 172 -13.63 19.03 -16.93
CA GLN A 172 -14.92 18.52 -17.41
C GLN A 172 -16.12 19.20 -16.73
N GLN A 173 -15.94 20.40 -16.16
CA GLN A 173 -16.94 21.13 -15.36
C GLN A 173 -18.36 21.10 -15.95
N ARG A 174 -18.55 21.40 -17.24
CA ARG A 174 -19.90 21.44 -17.85
C ARG A 174 -20.61 20.08 -17.84
N GLN A 175 -19.89 19.01 -18.11
CA GLN A 175 -20.44 17.64 -18.11
C GLN A 175 -20.77 17.22 -16.67
N LEU A 176 -19.86 17.48 -15.73
CA LEU A 176 -20.03 17.18 -14.32
C LEU A 176 -21.26 17.89 -13.73
N ILE A 177 -21.48 19.18 -14.05
CA ILE A 177 -22.69 19.91 -13.62
C ILE A 177 -23.98 19.23 -14.08
N ARG A 178 -24.02 18.79 -15.35
CA ARG A 178 -25.20 18.11 -15.90
C ARG A 178 -25.45 16.79 -15.19
N GLN A 179 -24.39 16.02 -14.95
CA GLN A 179 -24.46 14.75 -14.23
C GLN A 179 -24.99 14.96 -12.80
N LEU A 180 -24.42 15.90 -12.05
CA LEU A 180 -24.83 16.17 -10.66
C LEU A 180 -26.28 16.64 -10.56
N ARG A 181 -26.73 17.52 -11.47
CA ARG A 181 -28.13 17.99 -11.50
C ARG A 181 -29.14 16.93 -11.90
N SER A 182 -28.69 15.82 -12.48
CA SER A 182 -29.56 14.69 -12.82
C SER A 182 -29.74 13.70 -11.67
N MET A 183 -28.89 13.76 -10.65
CA MET A 183 -29.02 12.93 -9.44
C MET A 183 -30.15 13.47 -8.58
N GLN A 184 -31.01 12.57 -8.09
CA GLN A 184 -32.08 12.92 -7.17
C GLN A 184 -31.58 12.66 -5.75
N VAL A 185 -31.39 13.72 -4.98
CA VAL A 185 -30.93 13.63 -3.59
C VAL A 185 -32.13 13.70 -2.66
N CYS A 186 -32.28 12.70 -1.80
CA CYS A 186 -33.20 12.76 -0.67
C CYS A 186 -32.39 13.14 0.58
N LEU A 187 -32.65 14.33 1.13
CA LEU A 187 -31.98 14.85 2.31
C LEU A 187 -33.02 15.44 3.25
N ASP A 188 -33.08 14.92 4.48
CA ASP A 188 -33.84 15.54 5.56
C ASP A 188 -33.27 16.94 5.86
N SER A 189 -34.14 17.94 5.87
CA SER A 189 -33.79 19.35 6.07
C SER A 189 -32.99 19.57 7.35
N HIS A 190 -33.43 18.96 8.47
CA HIS A 190 -32.76 19.12 9.76
C HIS A 190 -31.38 18.46 9.75
N SER A 191 -31.28 17.22 9.25
CA SER A 191 -30.00 16.53 9.05
C SER A 191 -29.05 17.34 8.16
N GLY A 192 -29.55 17.93 7.09
CA GLY A 192 -28.77 18.77 6.18
C GLY A 192 -28.12 19.95 6.88
N VAL A 193 -28.87 20.69 7.71
CA VAL A 193 -28.32 21.81 8.50
C VAL A 193 -27.30 21.31 9.53
N GLN A 194 -27.63 20.26 10.27
CA GLN A 194 -26.76 19.73 11.32
C GLN A 194 -25.42 19.23 10.77
N LEU A 195 -25.44 18.49 9.67
CA LEU A 195 -24.23 17.96 9.03
C LEU A 195 -23.40 19.06 8.34
N LEU A 196 -24.04 20.09 7.77
CA LEU A 196 -23.33 21.24 7.20
C LEU A 196 -22.67 22.09 8.29
N THR A 197 -23.35 22.25 9.42
CA THR A 197 -22.81 22.94 10.62
C THR A 197 -21.61 22.15 11.15
N LEU A 198 -21.78 20.84 11.36
CA LEU A 198 -20.71 19.95 11.77
C LEU A 198 -19.49 20.03 10.85
N LEU A 199 -19.69 20.05 9.52
CA LEU A 199 -18.60 20.19 8.56
C LEU A 199 -17.74 21.44 8.83
N GLY A 200 -18.37 22.55 9.21
CA GLY A 200 -17.67 23.78 9.58
C GLY A 200 -16.91 23.69 10.91
N ASP A 201 -17.37 22.83 11.82
CA ASP A 201 -16.84 22.69 13.18
C ASP A 201 -15.76 21.60 13.32
N ILE A 202 -15.68 20.62 12.40
CA ILE A 202 -14.71 19.52 12.50
C ILE A 202 -13.27 20.05 12.38
N ASP A 203 -12.47 19.72 13.39
CA ASP A 203 -11.00 19.81 13.41
C ASP A 203 -10.41 18.41 13.54
N ASN A 204 -9.71 17.96 12.49
CA ASN A 204 -9.01 16.69 12.44
C ASN A 204 -7.49 16.82 12.59
N GLN A 205 -6.92 17.99 12.87
CA GLN A 205 -5.46 18.17 12.91
C GLN A 205 -4.81 17.27 13.96
N SER A 206 -5.36 17.23 15.18
CA SER A 206 -4.88 16.33 16.23
C SER A 206 -5.04 14.85 15.85
N GLY A 207 -6.20 14.48 15.29
CA GLY A 207 -6.50 13.13 14.86
C GLY A 207 -5.58 12.63 13.73
N LEU A 208 -5.28 13.49 12.75
CA LEU A 208 -4.35 13.17 11.66
C LEU A 208 -2.91 13.06 12.14
N THR A 209 -2.50 13.92 13.08
CA THR A 209 -1.17 13.83 13.71
C THR A 209 -0.97 12.50 14.43
N GLN A 210 -2.03 11.96 15.05
CA GLN A 210 -1.99 10.71 15.83
C GLN A 210 -2.46 9.47 15.03
N LEU A 211 -2.70 9.62 13.73
CA LEU A 211 -3.26 8.56 12.89
C LEU A 211 -2.34 7.34 12.89
N GLN A 212 -2.89 6.17 13.23
CA GLN A 212 -2.13 4.93 13.35
C GLN A 212 -2.12 4.10 12.06
N CYS A 213 -3.17 4.20 11.26
CA CYS A 213 -3.29 3.50 9.99
C CYS A 213 -2.62 4.29 8.84
N PRO A 214 -2.20 3.60 7.77
CA PRO A 214 -1.78 4.23 6.53
C PRO A 214 -2.95 5.04 5.92
N ALA A 215 -2.64 6.19 5.32
CA ALA A 215 -3.63 7.04 4.69
C ALA A 215 -3.21 7.55 3.31
N LEU A 216 -4.15 7.56 2.37
CA LEU A 216 -4.04 8.20 1.06
C LEU A 216 -5.04 9.35 0.98
N MET A 217 -4.56 10.56 0.70
CA MET A 217 -5.41 11.72 0.45
C MET A 217 -5.30 12.14 -1.00
N LEU A 218 -6.43 12.18 -1.68
CA LEU A 218 -6.55 12.55 -3.08
C LEU A 218 -7.21 13.93 -3.17
N LEU A 219 -6.47 14.92 -3.68
CA LEU A 219 -6.96 16.29 -3.85
C LEU A 219 -7.10 16.62 -5.33
N GLY A 220 -8.17 17.33 -5.70
CA GLY A 220 -8.29 17.93 -7.04
C GLY A 220 -7.42 19.16 -7.16
N GLN A 221 -6.63 19.27 -8.24
CA GLN A 221 -5.77 20.44 -8.46
C GLN A 221 -6.57 21.76 -8.53
N GLY A 222 -7.77 21.72 -9.10
CA GLY A 222 -8.66 22.86 -9.29
C GLY A 222 -9.84 22.89 -8.31
N ASP A 223 -9.80 22.14 -7.22
CA ASP A 223 -10.92 22.07 -6.27
C ASP A 223 -11.20 23.44 -5.62
N ALA A 224 -12.43 23.92 -5.80
CA ALA A 224 -12.91 25.20 -5.28
C ALA A 224 -13.36 25.16 -3.81
N LEU A 225 -13.59 23.96 -3.27
CA LEU A 225 -14.05 23.74 -1.90
C LEU A 225 -12.90 23.35 -0.97
N VAL A 226 -11.99 22.52 -1.45
CA VAL A 226 -10.80 22.09 -0.70
C VAL A 226 -9.53 22.53 -1.44
N PRO A 227 -8.91 23.65 -1.04
CA PRO A 227 -7.72 24.16 -1.72
C PRO A 227 -6.59 23.14 -1.72
N VAL A 228 -5.99 22.88 -2.89
CA VAL A 228 -4.86 21.95 -3.04
C VAL A 228 -3.65 22.31 -2.15
N ALA A 229 -3.52 23.60 -1.79
CA ALA A 229 -2.50 24.10 -0.86
C ALA A 229 -2.59 23.45 0.54
N SER A 230 -3.75 22.91 0.93
CA SER A 230 -3.90 22.14 2.18
C SER A 230 -3.03 20.88 2.19
N GLY A 231 -2.73 20.30 1.02
CA GLY A 231 -2.04 19.02 0.90
C GLY A 231 -0.66 18.98 1.56
N ALA A 232 0.17 20.02 1.35
CA ALA A 232 1.51 20.07 1.94
C ALA A 232 1.46 20.10 3.47
N ARG A 233 0.50 20.84 4.02
CA ARG A 233 0.30 20.91 5.47
C ARG A 233 -0.18 19.58 6.02
N ILE A 234 -1.16 18.94 5.38
CA ILE A 234 -1.66 17.64 5.83
C ILE A 234 -0.57 16.56 5.77
N ALA A 235 0.21 16.51 4.69
CA ALA A 235 1.35 15.59 4.55
C ALA A 235 2.38 15.76 5.69
N SER A 236 2.59 17.01 6.14
CA SER A 236 3.53 17.29 7.23
C SER A 236 3.06 16.84 8.62
N LEU A 237 1.75 16.55 8.80
CA LEU A 237 1.21 16.16 10.11
C LEU A 237 1.64 14.75 10.53
N ASN A 238 1.81 13.83 9.57
CA ASN A 238 2.09 12.43 9.86
C ASN A 238 2.69 11.74 8.63
N SER A 239 3.83 11.06 8.81
CA SER A 239 4.56 10.36 7.74
C SER A 239 3.80 9.17 7.13
N LYS A 240 2.69 8.75 7.74
CA LYS A 240 1.79 7.71 7.20
C LYS A 240 0.78 8.25 6.19
N ILE A 241 0.73 9.56 5.98
CA ILE A 241 -0.21 10.22 5.06
C ILE A 241 0.50 10.48 3.74
N GLU A 242 0.06 9.78 2.70
CA GLU A 242 0.42 10.07 1.32
C GLU A 242 -0.59 11.06 0.73
N VAL A 243 -0.12 12.17 0.16
CA VAL A 243 -0.99 13.13 -0.54
C VAL A 243 -0.70 13.08 -2.03
N ASN A 244 -1.73 12.80 -2.84
CA ASN A 244 -1.66 12.85 -4.29
C ASN A 244 -2.60 13.94 -4.83
N ILE A 245 -2.11 14.68 -5.82
CA ILE A 245 -2.87 15.72 -6.50
C ILE A 245 -3.30 15.17 -7.87
N ILE A 246 -4.60 15.21 -8.15
CA ILE A 246 -5.18 14.80 -9.42
C ILE A 246 -5.23 16.01 -10.35
N ALA A 247 -4.31 16.04 -11.32
CA ALA A 247 -4.16 17.17 -12.24
C ALA A 247 -5.43 17.42 -13.06
N GLY A 248 -5.88 18.67 -13.11
CA GLY A 248 -7.09 19.08 -13.83
C GLY A 248 -8.43 18.60 -13.26
N ALA A 249 -8.46 17.94 -12.10
CA ALA A 249 -9.71 17.62 -11.40
C ALA A 249 -10.13 18.72 -10.44
N GLY A 250 -11.44 18.88 -10.27
CA GLY A 250 -12.07 19.69 -9.21
C GLY A 250 -12.40 18.83 -7.98
N HIS A 251 -13.54 19.10 -7.32
CA HIS A 251 -13.91 18.45 -6.06
C HIS A 251 -14.27 16.97 -6.18
N LEU A 252 -14.60 16.46 -7.38
CA LEU A 252 -15.12 15.11 -7.58
C LEU A 252 -14.24 14.30 -8.56
N PRO A 253 -12.94 14.09 -8.25
CA PRO A 253 -12.00 13.44 -9.15
C PRO A 253 -12.42 12.01 -9.53
N HIS A 254 -13.16 11.32 -8.67
CA HIS A 254 -13.64 9.96 -8.93
C HIS A 254 -14.74 9.90 -10.00
N LEU A 255 -15.42 11.02 -10.30
CA LEU A 255 -16.41 11.08 -11.39
C LEU A 255 -15.78 11.48 -12.72
N THR A 256 -14.80 12.39 -12.71
CA THR A 256 -14.20 12.93 -13.95
C THR A 256 -12.94 12.19 -14.39
N GLN A 257 -12.21 11.59 -13.43
CA GLN A 257 -10.99 10.80 -13.68
C GLN A 257 -11.02 9.47 -12.89
N PRO A 258 -12.06 8.63 -13.08
CA PRO A 258 -12.25 7.41 -12.29
C PRO A 258 -11.07 6.43 -12.38
N GLU A 259 -10.46 6.28 -13.56
CA GLU A 259 -9.33 5.38 -13.79
C GLU A 259 -8.13 5.75 -12.93
N THR A 260 -7.75 7.02 -12.93
CA THR A 260 -6.64 7.54 -12.10
C THR A 260 -6.91 7.36 -10.61
N VAL A 261 -8.13 7.67 -10.16
CA VAL A 261 -8.50 7.50 -8.74
C VAL A 261 -8.45 6.03 -8.33
N ILE A 262 -8.98 5.14 -9.15
CA ILE A 262 -8.97 3.69 -8.87
C ILE A 262 -7.56 3.14 -8.87
N GLU A 263 -6.70 3.58 -9.78
CA GLU A 263 -5.30 3.17 -9.80
C GLU A 263 -4.59 3.58 -8.50
N LYS A 264 -4.77 4.83 -8.05
CA LYS A 264 -4.22 5.30 -6.76
C LYS A 264 -4.73 4.48 -5.58
N ILE A 265 -6.04 4.19 -5.53
CA ILE A 265 -6.63 3.35 -4.49
C ILE A 265 -6.05 1.93 -4.54
N LYS A 266 -5.98 1.30 -5.72
CA LYS A 266 -5.39 -0.04 -5.90
C LYS A 266 -3.93 -0.08 -5.44
N ASN A 267 -3.13 0.91 -5.81
CA ASN A 267 -1.72 0.99 -5.44
C ASN A 267 -1.56 1.17 -3.93
N PHE A 268 -2.38 2.02 -3.31
CA PHE A 268 -2.39 2.20 -1.86
C PHE A 268 -2.75 0.90 -1.14
N LEU A 269 -3.85 0.26 -1.54
CA LEU A 269 -4.33 -0.97 -0.92
C LEU A 269 -3.36 -2.13 -1.14
N ALA A 270 -2.73 -2.23 -2.32
CA ALA A 270 -1.71 -3.23 -2.62
C ALA A 270 -0.50 -3.09 -1.66
N ARG A 271 -0.03 -1.86 -1.41
CA ARG A 271 1.05 -1.61 -0.43
C ARG A 271 0.69 -2.09 0.97
N GLN A 272 -0.59 -2.08 1.35
CA GLN A 272 -1.03 -2.57 2.67
C GLN A 272 -1.15 -4.10 2.75
N LEU A 273 -1.56 -4.76 1.66
CA LEU A 273 -1.60 -6.23 1.59
C LEU A 273 -0.22 -6.87 1.72
N TYR A 274 0.82 -6.21 1.20
CA TYR A 274 2.19 -6.71 1.19
C TYR A 274 3.11 -5.97 2.16
N ALA A 275 2.55 -5.17 3.08
CA ALA A 275 3.34 -4.50 4.10
C ALA A 275 4.05 -5.56 4.96
N LEU A 276 5.35 -5.69 4.72
CA LEU A 276 6.22 -6.57 5.48
C LEU A 276 6.50 -5.94 6.84
N ASP A 277 6.35 -6.74 7.89
CA ASP A 277 6.82 -6.34 9.21
C ASP A 277 8.35 -6.50 9.22
N LYS A 278 9.07 -5.43 8.86
CA LYS A 278 10.53 -5.41 8.76
C LYS A 278 11.23 -5.91 10.02
N ALA A 279 10.68 -5.62 11.21
CA ALA A 279 11.23 -6.12 12.46
C ALA A 279 11.08 -7.65 12.56
N LYS A 280 9.93 -8.21 12.19
CA LYS A 280 9.76 -9.67 12.12
C LYS A 280 10.62 -10.30 11.04
N VAL A 281 10.79 -9.65 9.89
CA VAL A 281 11.70 -10.11 8.82
C VAL A 281 13.12 -10.20 9.37
N ALA A 282 13.65 -9.12 9.96
CA ALA A 282 14.98 -9.09 10.56
C ALA A 282 15.20 -10.16 11.64
N GLN A 283 14.19 -10.37 12.50
CA GLN A 283 14.22 -11.43 13.52
C GLN A 283 14.16 -12.84 12.91
N SER A 284 13.38 -13.03 11.84
CA SER A 284 13.27 -14.32 11.13
C SER A 284 14.61 -14.74 10.55
N PHE A 285 15.26 -13.84 9.80
CA PHE A 285 16.59 -14.06 9.24
C PHE A 285 17.64 -14.20 10.35
N GLY A 286 17.58 -13.38 11.40
CA GLY A 286 18.49 -13.49 12.54
C GLY A 286 18.48 -14.87 13.22
N ARG A 287 17.30 -15.50 13.35
CA ARG A 287 17.18 -16.87 13.88
C ARG A 287 17.74 -17.93 12.93
N ALA A 288 17.82 -17.64 11.63
CA ALA A 288 18.31 -18.54 10.61
C ALA A 288 19.83 -18.47 10.41
N ALA A 289 20.53 -17.42 10.87
CA ALA A 289 21.94 -17.12 10.57
C ALA A 289 22.87 -18.35 10.54
N HIS A 290 22.91 -19.15 11.60
CA HIS A 290 23.78 -20.35 11.70
C HIS A 290 23.45 -21.51 10.74
N LYS A 291 22.28 -21.47 10.08
CA LYS A 291 21.82 -22.47 9.11
C LYS A 291 21.68 -21.89 7.71
N TYR A 292 21.75 -20.56 7.58
CA TYR A 292 21.40 -19.83 6.37
C TYR A 292 22.23 -20.30 5.18
N ASP A 293 23.56 -20.25 5.27
CA ASP A 293 24.44 -20.56 4.13
C ASP A 293 24.28 -21.99 3.61
N ARG A 294 23.94 -22.94 4.49
CA ARG A 294 23.67 -24.33 4.09
C ARG A 294 22.33 -24.50 3.38
N ALA A 295 21.38 -23.61 3.64
CA ALA A 295 20.04 -23.64 3.07
C ALA A 295 19.91 -22.72 1.84
N ALA A 296 20.75 -21.68 1.71
CA ALA A 296 20.64 -20.63 0.71
C ALA A 296 21.40 -20.93 -0.59
N LEU A 297 21.40 -22.19 -1.04
CA LEU A 297 22.21 -22.63 -2.18
C LEU A 297 21.86 -21.91 -3.48
N LEU A 298 20.56 -21.72 -3.76
CA LEU A 298 20.08 -20.98 -4.93
C LEU A 298 20.54 -19.51 -4.87
N GLN A 299 20.43 -18.88 -3.70
CA GLN A 299 20.81 -17.49 -3.49
C GLN A 299 22.31 -17.31 -3.73
N HIS A 300 23.15 -18.21 -3.23
CA HIS A 300 24.59 -18.18 -3.49
C HIS A 300 24.91 -18.33 -4.98
N GLN A 301 24.32 -19.31 -5.65
CA GLN A 301 24.53 -19.52 -7.09
C GLN A 301 24.14 -18.28 -7.92
N VAL A 302 22.98 -17.67 -7.64
CA VAL A 302 22.54 -16.48 -8.36
C VAL A 302 23.45 -15.28 -8.07
N GLY A 303 23.87 -15.11 -6.82
CA GLY A 303 24.79 -14.04 -6.42
C GLY A 303 26.15 -14.16 -7.10
N GLU A 304 26.74 -15.35 -7.10
CA GLU A 304 28.00 -15.66 -7.78
C GLU A 304 27.93 -15.41 -9.29
N GLN A 305 26.84 -15.84 -9.93
CA GLN A 305 26.59 -15.56 -11.35
C GLN A 305 26.55 -14.05 -11.60
N LEU A 306 25.80 -13.30 -10.79
CA LEU A 306 25.68 -11.85 -10.94
C LEU A 306 27.04 -11.14 -10.74
N ILE A 307 27.79 -11.52 -9.71
CA ILE A 307 29.14 -11.02 -9.42
C ILE A 307 30.08 -11.27 -10.61
N SER A 308 30.01 -12.45 -11.23
CA SER A 308 30.83 -12.78 -12.40
C SER A 308 30.58 -11.90 -13.63
N THR A 309 29.40 -11.27 -13.74
CA THR A 309 29.07 -10.35 -14.84
C THR A 309 29.64 -8.94 -14.64
N MET A 310 30.11 -8.63 -13.42
CA MET A 310 30.66 -7.31 -13.12
C MET A 310 32.05 -7.17 -13.73
N ALA A 311 32.26 -6.08 -14.47
CA ALA A 311 33.59 -5.77 -14.97
C ALA A 311 34.51 -5.42 -13.79
N ALA A 312 35.70 -6.02 -13.76
CA ALA A 312 36.73 -5.59 -12.83
C ALA A 312 37.11 -4.14 -13.13
N ASP A 313 36.98 -3.28 -12.13
CA ASP A 313 37.34 -1.86 -12.21
C ASP A 313 38.32 -1.52 -11.09
N ALA A 314 39.57 -1.28 -11.47
CA ALA A 314 40.64 -0.96 -10.53
C ALA A 314 40.51 0.45 -9.93
N GLY A 315 39.60 1.28 -10.45
CA GLY A 315 39.26 2.62 -9.94
C GLY A 315 38.12 2.63 -8.93
N LEU A 316 37.41 1.52 -8.76
CA LEU A 316 36.30 1.40 -7.79
C LEU A 316 36.83 1.46 -6.36
N ALA A 317 36.39 2.44 -5.58
CA ALA A 317 36.89 2.69 -4.23
C ALA A 317 35.91 2.26 -3.12
N SER A 318 34.61 2.27 -3.40
CA SER A 318 33.54 2.07 -2.43
C SER A 318 32.40 1.22 -2.99
N LEU A 319 32.10 0.12 -2.31
CA LEU A 319 31.10 -0.87 -2.71
C LEU A 319 30.27 -1.28 -1.50
N ILE A 320 28.96 -1.45 -1.69
CA ILE A 320 28.12 -2.10 -0.68
C ILE A 320 27.52 -3.41 -1.19
N ASP A 321 27.48 -4.41 -0.30
CA ASP A 321 26.63 -5.59 -0.41
C ASP A 321 25.38 -5.33 0.44
N LEU A 322 24.29 -4.96 -0.22
CA LEU A 322 23.05 -4.53 0.43
C LEU A 322 22.12 -5.72 0.67
N GLY A 323 21.85 -6.00 1.94
CA GLY A 323 21.28 -7.24 2.43
C GLY A 323 22.31 -8.37 2.47
N CYS A 324 23.49 -8.08 3.03
CA CYS A 324 24.64 -9.00 2.99
C CYS A 324 24.43 -10.31 3.77
N GLY A 325 23.41 -10.40 4.63
CA GLY A 325 23.15 -11.55 5.48
C GLY A 325 24.37 -11.93 6.31
N THR A 326 24.85 -13.16 6.13
CA THR A 326 26.02 -13.74 6.80
C THR A 326 27.37 -13.20 6.28
N GLY A 327 27.37 -12.31 5.29
CA GLY A 327 28.58 -11.75 4.68
C GLY A 327 29.20 -12.62 3.59
N TYR A 328 28.49 -13.67 3.13
CA TYR A 328 29.00 -14.63 2.15
C TYR A 328 29.53 -13.98 0.86
N HIS A 329 28.74 -13.10 0.23
CA HIS A 329 29.13 -12.45 -1.03
C HIS A 329 30.15 -11.32 -0.81
N CYS A 330 30.22 -10.71 0.38
CA CYS A 330 31.23 -9.69 0.70
C CYS A 330 32.66 -10.18 0.44
N ALA A 331 32.97 -11.44 0.78
CA ALA A 331 34.29 -12.02 0.54
C ALA A 331 34.61 -12.17 -0.97
N GLN A 332 33.61 -12.54 -1.77
CA GLN A 332 33.74 -12.69 -3.23
C GLN A 332 33.93 -11.32 -3.89
N LEU A 333 33.13 -10.34 -3.49
CA LEU A 333 33.24 -8.94 -3.92
C LEU A 333 34.61 -8.36 -3.56
N GLN A 334 35.09 -8.60 -2.34
CA GLN A 334 36.41 -8.12 -1.89
C GLN A 334 37.55 -8.75 -2.72
N THR A 335 37.38 -10.00 -3.15
CA THR A 335 38.36 -10.69 -4.01
C THR A 335 38.38 -10.10 -5.43
N GLN A 336 37.21 -9.79 -6.01
CA GLN A 336 37.10 -9.20 -7.34
C GLN A 336 37.50 -7.72 -7.38
N PHE A 337 37.25 -6.99 -6.30
CA PHE A 337 37.57 -5.57 -6.16
C PHE A 337 38.54 -5.33 -4.97
N PRO A 338 39.81 -5.76 -5.09
CA PRO A 338 40.75 -5.78 -3.95
C PRO A 338 41.12 -4.40 -3.41
N ARG A 339 40.85 -3.32 -4.16
CA ARG A 339 41.08 -1.93 -3.72
C ARG A 339 39.83 -1.24 -3.17
N ALA A 340 38.66 -1.80 -3.44
CA ALA A 340 37.42 -1.24 -2.96
C ALA A 340 37.24 -1.56 -1.49
N LYS A 341 36.71 -0.59 -0.75
CA LYS A 341 36.15 -0.83 0.59
C LYS A 341 34.76 -1.46 0.42
N VAL A 342 34.67 -2.78 0.65
CA VAL A 342 33.40 -3.51 0.65
C VAL A 342 32.73 -3.36 2.02
N THR A 343 31.50 -2.85 2.04
CA THR A 343 30.67 -2.74 3.25
C THR A 343 29.44 -3.60 3.13
N GLY A 344 29.28 -4.58 4.02
CA GLY A 344 28.05 -5.35 4.15
C GLY A 344 27.01 -4.56 4.93
N VAL A 345 25.84 -4.36 4.33
CA VAL A 345 24.70 -3.69 4.95
C VAL A 345 23.58 -4.70 5.14
N ASP A 346 23.01 -4.82 6.34
CA ASP A 346 21.84 -5.69 6.55
C ASP A 346 20.88 -5.09 7.58
N LEU A 347 19.60 -5.40 7.45
CA LEU A 347 18.55 -4.97 8.37
C LEU A 347 18.62 -5.71 9.71
N SER A 348 19.17 -6.93 9.73
CA SER A 348 19.24 -7.81 10.90
C SER A 348 20.56 -7.65 11.65
N PRO A 349 20.54 -7.11 12.89
CA PRO A 349 21.74 -7.05 13.73
C PRO A 349 22.33 -8.43 14.00
N ALA A 350 21.49 -9.48 14.06
CA ALA A 350 21.95 -10.84 14.31
C ALA A 350 22.69 -11.45 13.11
N MET A 351 22.28 -11.13 11.87
CA MET A 351 23.02 -11.52 10.67
C MET A 351 24.40 -10.84 10.63
N LEU A 352 24.45 -9.53 10.92
CA LEU A 352 25.72 -8.80 10.99
C LEU A 352 26.62 -9.28 12.12
N ALA A 353 26.06 -9.63 13.29
CA ALA A 353 26.84 -10.24 14.37
C ALA A 353 27.46 -11.57 13.92
N TYR A 354 26.72 -12.41 13.19
CA TYR A 354 27.26 -13.63 12.60
C TYR A 354 28.37 -13.33 11.58
N ALA A 355 28.13 -12.41 10.65
CA ALA A 355 29.08 -12.00 9.63
C ALA A 355 30.39 -11.47 10.25
N SER A 356 30.29 -10.62 11.27
CA SER A 356 31.45 -10.06 11.98
C SER A 356 32.29 -11.11 12.70
N ASN A 357 31.67 -12.19 13.21
CA ASN A 357 32.41 -13.30 13.80
C ASN A 357 33.13 -14.15 12.74
N GLN A 358 32.49 -14.34 11.59
CA GLN A 358 33.04 -15.16 10.50
C GLN A 358 34.13 -14.42 9.70
N TYR A 359 34.00 -13.10 9.58
CA TYR A 359 34.89 -12.22 8.83
C TYR A 359 35.21 -10.96 9.67
N PRO A 360 36.14 -11.07 10.64
CA PRO A 360 36.46 -9.98 11.57
C PRO A 360 36.96 -8.69 10.92
N GLU A 361 37.60 -8.81 9.76
CA GLU A 361 38.14 -7.68 8.98
C GLU A 361 37.07 -6.99 8.11
N GLY A 362 35.84 -7.52 8.06
CA GLY A 362 34.76 -6.95 7.26
C GLY A 362 34.21 -5.64 7.84
N HIS A 363 33.61 -4.83 6.96
CA HIS A 363 32.90 -3.61 7.36
C HIS A 363 31.40 -3.88 7.36
N TRP A 364 30.77 -3.73 8.52
CA TRP A 364 29.37 -4.11 8.75
C TRP A 364 28.54 -2.90 9.18
N LEU A 365 27.39 -2.69 8.54
CA LEU A 365 26.49 -1.58 8.81
C LEU A 365 25.05 -2.08 8.94
N CYS A 366 24.43 -1.82 10.10
CA CYS A 366 23.00 -2.10 10.26
C CYS A 366 22.21 -0.97 9.60
N GLY A 367 21.34 -1.30 8.65
CA GLY A 367 20.59 -0.29 7.89
C GLY A 367 19.39 -0.85 7.15
N ASP A 368 18.39 -0.01 6.94
CA ASP A 368 17.24 -0.30 6.09
C ASP A 368 17.57 0.14 4.66
N ALA A 369 17.31 -0.70 3.66
CA ALA A 369 17.56 -0.37 2.26
C ALA A 369 16.70 0.81 1.77
N GLU A 370 15.56 1.09 2.42
CA GLU A 370 14.70 2.24 2.13
C GLU A 370 15.11 3.52 2.90
N ASP A 371 16.12 3.45 3.78
CA ASP A 371 16.62 4.57 4.60
C ASP A 371 18.06 4.27 5.06
N LEU A 372 18.99 4.35 4.12
CA LEU A 372 20.37 3.93 4.31
C LEU A 372 21.13 4.96 5.15
N PRO A 373 21.83 4.53 6.22
CA PRO A 373 22.68 5.39 7.03
C PRO A 373 24.03 5.68 6.33
N LEU A 374 23.97 6.10 5.08
CA LEU A 374 25.09 6.44 4.20
C LEU A 374 24.91 7.85 3.64
N ALA A 375 26.02 8.55 3.43
CA ALA A 375 26.00 9.86 2.80
C ALA A 375 25.59 9.79 1.33
N ASP A 376 25.01 10.88 0.83
CA ASP A 376 24.70 11.06 -0.59
C ASP A 376 25.98 10.86 -1.42
N GLN A 377 25.84 10.24 -2.59
CA GLN A 377 26.92 10.09 -3.57
C GLN A 377 28.21 9.51 -2.98
N SER A 378 28.08 8.54 -2.08
CA SER A 378 29.21 7.97 -1.35
C SER A 378 29.71 6.65 -1.93
N GLN A 379 28.88 5.93 -2.69
CA GLN A 379 29.22 4.59 -3.20
C GLN A 379 29.42 4.60 -4.72
N ASP A 380 30.41 3.84 -5.19
CA ASP A 380 30.65 3.63 -6.63
C ASP A 380 29.77 2.50 -7.17
N LEU A 381 29.50 1.48 -6.34
CA LEU A 381 28.70 0.32 -6.71
C LEU A 381 27.81 -0.16 -5.55
N ILE A 382 26.57 -0.53 -5.90
CA ILE A 382 25.67 -1.29 -5.03
C ILE A 382 25.44 -2.66 -5.65
N PHE A 383 25.76 -3.71 -4.89
CA PHE A 383 25.34 -5.08 -5.16
C PHE A 383 24.25 -5.48 -4.16
N SER A 384 23.24 -6.23 -4.61
CA SER A 384 22.26 -6.84 -3.70
C SER A 384 21.75 -8.17 -4.27
N ASN A 385 21.59 -9.18 -3.43
CA ASN A 385 21.12 -10.47 -3.88
C ASN A 385 20.07 -11.03 -2.93
N PHE A 386 18.84 -11.22 -3.43
CA PHE A 386 17.71 -11.74 -2.66
C PHE A 386 17.42 -10.96 -1.36
N ALA A 387 17.64 -9.65 -1.36
CA ALA A 387 17.29 -8.78 -0.24
C ALA A 387 16.22 -7.74 -0.56
N LEU A 388 16.27 -7.11 -1.75
CA LEU A 388 15.42 -5.96 -2.05
C LEU A 388 13.93 -6.30 -2.15
N GLN A 389 13.57 -7.57 -2.36
CA GLN A 389 12.16 -8.01 -2.31
C GLN A 389 11.52 -7.89 -0.92
N TRP A 390 12.33 -7.63 0.13
CA TRP A 390 11.84 -7.37 1.47
C TRP A 390 11.53 -5.89 1.74
N CYS A 391 11.68 -5.04 0.72
CA CYS A 391 11.28 -3.64 0.73
C CYS A 391 9.83 -3.51 0.24
N ALA A 392 9.05 -2.65 0.90
CA ALA A 392 7.61 -2.49 0.65
C ALA A 392 7.30 -1.28 -0.25
N ASP A 393 8.22 -0.32 -0.37
CA ASP A 393 8.07 0.93 -1.12
C ASP A 393 9.16 1.04 -2.19
N LEU A 394 8.82 0.60 -3.40
CA LEU A 394 9.74 0.57 -4.54
C LEU A 394 10.25 1.97 -4.94
N PRO A 395 9.39 3.02 -5.04
CA PRO A 395 9.86 4.38 -5.27
C PRO A 395 10.84 4.88 -4.20
N ARG A 396 10.54 4.67 -2.91
CA ARG A 396 11.44 5.08 -1.82
C ARG A 396 12.78 4.33 -1.92
N LEU A 397 12.74 3.00 -2.09
CA LEU A 397 13.94 2.19 -2.27
C LEU A 397 14.79 2.70 -3.44
N CYS A 398 14.22 2.82 -4.64
CA CYS A 398 14.97 3.25 -5.82
C CYS A 398 15.52 4.68 -5.66
N GLY A 399 14.75 5.59 -5.05
CA GLY A 399 15.22 6.93 -4.71
C GLY A 399 16.43 6.90 -3.76
N GLU A 400 16.41 6.00 -2.78
CA GLU A 400 17.49 5.84 -1.80
C GLU A 400 18.76 5.21 -2.40
N LEU A 401 18.61 4.19 -3.25
CA LEU A 401 19.71 3.60 -4.02
C LEU A 401 20.37 4.66 -4.91
N SER A 402 19.57 5.49 -5.58
CA SER A 402 20.06 6.62 -6.37
C SER A 402 20.78 7.63 -5.47
N ARG A 403 20.19 8.05 -4.35
CA ARG A 403 20.80 9.03 -3.42
C ARG A 403 22.23 8.64 -3.03
N VAL A 404 22.43 7.37 -2.65
CA VAL A 404 23.70 6.85 -2.13
C VAL A 404 24.76 6.63 -3.21
N LEU A 405 24.36 6.22 -4.42
CA LEU A 405 25.30 6.05 -5.55
C LEU A 405 25.86 7.40 -6.01
N LYS A 406 27.12 7.43 -6.46
CA LYS A 406 27.69 8.56 -7.19
C LYS A 406 27.06 8.69 -8.58
N PRO A 407 27.08 9.87 -9.22
CA PRO A 407 26.76 9.97 -10.65
C PRO A 407 27.66 9.03 -11.46
N GLY A 408 27.09 8.20 -12.34
CA GLY A 408 27.80 7.15 -13.06
C GLY A 408 28.07 5.88 -12.23
N GLY A 409 27.61 5.83 -10.97
CA GLY A 409 27.71 4.66 -10.12
C GLY A 409 26.83 3.51 -10.61
N GLN A 410 27.23 2.28 -10.29
CA GLN A 410 26.62 1.07 -10.84
C GLN A 410 25.72 0.37 -9.83
N LEU A 411 24.58 -0.11 -10.30
CA LEU A 411 23.64 -0.90 -9.51
C LEU A 411 23.52 -2.29 -10.13
N PHE A 412 23.73 -3.33 -9.32
CA PHE A 412 23.50 -4.72 -9.67
C PHE A 412 22.64 -5.37 -8.60
N PHE A 413 21.54 -5.99 -8.98
CA PHE A 413 20.82 -6.83 -8.04
C PHE A 413 20.09 -8.00 -8.67
N ALA A 414 19.80 -9.01 -7.86
CA ALA A 414 18.91 -10.10 -8.20
C ALA A 414 17.79 -10.24 -7.16
N VAL A 415 16.57 -10.42 -7.63
CA VAL A 415 15.37 -10.61 -6.80
C VAL A 415 14.46 -11.69 -7.40
N PRO A 416 13.66 -12.37 -6.57
CA PRO A 416 12.59 -13.22 -7.08
C PRO A 416 11.55 -12.41 -7.87
N GLY A 417 11.00 -13.01 -8.92
CA GLY A 417 9.92 -12.47 -9.74
C GLY A 417 8.53 -13.08 -9.44
N PRO A 418 7.45 -12.52 -10.03
CA PRO A 418 6.06 -12.94 -9.81
C PRO A 418 5.75 -14.43 -9.99
N GLU A 419 6.50 -15.18 -10.81
CA GLU A 419 6.28 -16.62 -11.02
C GLU A 419 6.92 -17.50 -9.93
N THR A 420 7.71 -16.91 -9.02
CA THR A 420 8.35 -17.63 -7.91
C THR A 420 7.32 -18.28 -7.00
N LEU A 421 7.47 -19.60 -6.78
CA LEU A 421 6.63 -20.48 -5.98
C LEU A 421 5.17 -20.49 -6.45
N SER A 422 4.95 -20.43 -7.76
CA SER A 422 3.61 -20.44 -8.36
C SER A 422 2.82 -21.69 -8.00
N GLU A 423 3.46 -22.86 -7.96
CA GLU A 423 2.84 -24.14 -7.62
C GLU A 423 2.36 -24.14 -6.16
N LEU A 424 3.23 -23.71 -5.24
CA LEU A 424 2.90 -23.58 -3.81
C LEU A 424 1.78 -22.57 -3.58
N ARG A 425 1.79 -21.47 -4.31
CA ARG A 425 0.76 -20.44 -4.24
C ARG A 425 -0.59 -20.96 -4.73
N VAL A 426 -0.62 -21.66 -5.87
CA VAL A 426 -1.86 -22.25 -6.41
C VAL A 426 -2.37 -23.36 -5.49
N ALA A 427 -1.50 -24.22 -4.96
CA ALA A 427 -1.88 -25.26 -4.02
C ALA A 427 -2.51 -24.68 -2.75
N TRP A 428 -1.94 -23.60 -2.18
CA TRP A 428 -2.53 -22.90 -1.03
C TRP A 428 -3.90 -22.28 -1.32
N GLN A 429 -4.11 -21.75 -2.52
CA GLN A 429 -5.41 -21.18 -2.94
C GLN A 429 -6.54 -22.21 -2.99
N GLN A 430 -6.22 -23.51 -3.08
CA GLN A 430 -7.22 -24.58 -2.97
C GLN A 430 -7.59 -24.90 -1.52
N VAL A 431 -6.77 -24.49 -0.55
CA VAL A 431 -6.94 -24.82 0.87
C VAL A 431 -7.68 -23.72 1.60
N ASP A 432 -7.22 -22.49 1.44
CA ASP A 432 -7.79 -21.31 2.06
C ASP A 432 -7.47 -20.06 1.24
N SER A 433 -7.85 -18.93 1.81
CA SER A 433 -7.79 -17.65 1.17
C SER A 433 -6.67 -16.74 1.64
N GLU A 434 -5.83 -17.25 2.53
CA GLU A 434 -4.76 -16.48 3.15
C GLU A 434 -3.56 -16.38 2.20
N VAL A 435 -2.78 -15.33 2.36
CA VAL A 435 -1.51 -15.21 1.65
C VAL A 435 -0.52 -16.12 2.35
N HIS A 436 -0.02 -17.14 1.66
CA HIS A 436 1.02 -18.06 2.17
C HIS A 436 2.38 -17.89 1.49
N VAL A 437 2.40 -17.29 0.30
CA VAL A 437 3.61 -16.98 -0.48
C VAL A 437 3.66 -15.47 -0.71
N ASN A 438 4.82 -14.86 -0.47
CA ASN A 438 5.03 -13.44 -0.75
C ASN A 438 4.76 -13.13 -2.23
N ARG A 439 4.27 -11.93 -2.51
CA ARG A 439 4.27 -11.41 -3.87
C ARG A 439 5.57 -10.66 -4.13
N PHE A 440 5.99 -10.72 -5.38
CA PHE A 440 7.20 -10.08 -5.84
C PHE A 440 6.86 -9.10 -6.96
N TYR A 441 7.61 -8.01 -7.02
CA TYR A 441 7.50 -7.02 -8.09
C TYR A 441 7.96 -7.62 -9.43
N GLY A 442 7.24 -7.30 -10.50
CA GLY A 442 7.58 -7.74 -11.85
C GLY A 442 8.64 -6.84 -12.51
N VAL A 443 9.13 -7.28 -13.66
CA VAL A 443 10.10 -6.53 -14.49
C VAL A 443 9.62 -5.11 -14.80
N GLY A 444 8.32 -4.93 -15.08
CA GLY A 444 7.74 -3.62 -15.37
C GLY A 444 7.75 -2.66 -14.18
N ASP A 445 7.49 -3.18 -12.97
CA ASP A 445 7.51 -2.40 -11.72
C ASP A 445 8.93 -1.89 -11.43
N TRP A 446 9.92 -2.79 -11.49
CA TRP A 446 11.34 -2.45 -11.30
C TRP A 446 11.83 -1.43 -12.32
N ARG A 447 11.52 -1.62 -13.60
CA ARG A 447 11.91 -0.68 -14.66
C ARG A 447 11.36 0.72 -14.38
N SER A 448 10.05 0.82 -14.14
CA SER A 448 9.37 2.11 -13.90
C SER A 448 9.95 2.84 -12.68
N ALA A 449 10.17 2.12 -11.57
CA ALA A 449 10.72 2.73 -10.35
C ALA A 449 12.18 3.19 -10.52
N LEU A 450 13.01 2.41 -11.22
CA LEU A 450 14.41 2.79 -11.51
C LEU A 450 14.48 4.02 -12.44
N GLU A 451 13.66 4.05 -13.51
CA GLU A 451 13.58 5.20 -14.41
C GLU A 451 13.15 6.47 -13.66
N GLN A 452 12.14 6.37 -12.79
CA GLN A 452 11.66 7.50 -11.98
C GLN A 452 12.71 8.00 -10.98
N ALA A 453 13.56 7.12 -10.46
CA ALA A 453 14.66 7.47 -9.55
C ALA A 453 15.90 8.04 -10.27
N GLY A 454 15.86 8.11 -11.60
CA GLY A 454 16.91 8.71 -12.43
C GLY A 454 17.96 7.73 -12.96
N PHE A 455 17.77 6.41 -12.82
CA PHE A 455 18.69 5.44 -13.40
C PHE A 455 18.57 5.39 -14.94
N SER A 456 19.68 5.09 -15.58
CA SER A 456 19.85 4.92 -17.02
C SER A 456 20.53 3.58 -17.35
N GLN A 457 20.57 3.23 -18.63
CA GLN A 457 21.14 1.95 -19.13
C GLN A 457 20.59 0.72 -18.39
N ILE A 458 19.30 0.73 -18.08
CA ILE A 458 18.65 -0.31 -17.28
C ILE A 458 18.49 -1.57 -18.13
N GLN A 459 19.20 -2.63 -17.72
CA GLN A 459 19.10 -3.97 -18.26
C GLN A 459 18.39 -4.83 -17.22
N LEU A 460 17.30 -5.50 -17.63
CA LEU A 460 16.59 -6.47 -16.81
C LEU A 460 16.51 -7.78 -17.58
N GLU A 461 16.96 -8.85 -16.96
CA GLU A 461 16.88 -10.22 -17.47
C GLU A 461 16.05 -11.06 -16.49
N THR A 462 15.23 -11.98 -17.01
CA THR A 462 14.43 -12.90 -16.20
C THR A 462 14.59 -14.32 -16.71
N ASP A 463 14.79 -15.28 -15.80
CA ASP A 463 14.73 -16.71 -16.09
C ASP A 463 14.01 -17.46 -14.95
N ASN A 464 13.44 -18.61 -15.30
CA ASN A 464 12.82 -19.53 -14.33
C ASN A 464 13.78 -20.68 -14.03
N GLN A 465 14.09 -20.86 -12.74
CA GLN A 465 14.83 -22.00 -12.24
C GLN A 465 13.88 -22.96 -11.54
N LEU A 466 13.82 -24.20 -12.04
CA LEU A 466 12.99 -25.24 -11.49
C LEU A 466 13.79 -26.06 -10.48
N GLN A 467 13.38 -26.03 -9.22
CA GLN A 467 13.92 -26.94 -8.21
C GLN A 467 13.00 -28.15 -8.06
N GLN A 468 13.59 -29.35 -8.02
CA GLN A 468 12.85 -30.60 -7.80
C GLN A 468 13.02 -31.04 -6.35
N HIS A 469 11.89 -31.33 -5.70
CA HIS A 469 11.86 -31.75 -4.31
C HIS A 469 11.17 -33.10 -4.15
N SER A 470 11.53 -33.85 -3.11
CA SER A 470 10.93 -35.13 -2.78
C SER A 470 9.52 -34.99 -2.18
N SER A 471 9.23 -33.85 -1.54
CA SER A 471 7.96 -33.60 -0.86
C SER A 471 7.69 -32.12 -0.59
N VAL A 472 6.42 -31.76 -0.41
CA VAL A 472 6.02 -30.38 -0.06
C VAL A 472 6.63 -29.95 1.28
N ARG A 473 6.79 -30.91 2.21
CA ARG A 473 7.42 -30.67 3.50
C ARG A 473 8.85 -30.18 3.37
N GLU A 474 9.60 -30.70 2.39
CA GLU A 474 10.97 -30.28 2.10
C GLU A 474 11.00 -28.81 1.67
N ILE A 475 10.15 -28.41 0.72
CA ILE A 475 9.99 -27.03 0.26
C ILE A 475 9.70 -26.09 1.45
N LEU A 476 8.72 -26.45 2.29
CA LEU A 476 8.34 -25.64 3.46
C LEU A 476 9.49 -25.53 4.50
N MET A 477 10.27 -26.59 4.66
CA MET A 477 11.42 -26.60 5.56
C MET A 477 12.56 -25.75 5.02
N GLU A 478 12.83 -25.78 3.72
CA GLU A 478 13.83 -24.96 3.06
C GLU A 478 13.51 -23.47 3.23
N LEU A 479 12.29 -23.04 2.89
CA LEU A 479 11.83 -21.66 3.07
C LEU A 479 11.94 -21.21 4.54
N LYS A 480 11.63 -22.11 5.48
CA LYS A 480 11.78 -21.83 6.91
C LYS A 480 13.24 -21.69 7.32
N ASN A 481 14.13 -22.55 6.82
CA ASN A 481 15.54 -22.58 7.18
C ASN A 481 16.33 -21.39 6.63
N VAL A 482 15.91 -20.84 5.48
CA VAL A 482 16.45 -19.58 4.93
C VAL A 482 15.85 -18.36 5.65
N GLY A 483 14.81 -18.52 6.47
CA GLY A 483 14.13 -17.41 7.14
C GLY A 483 13.11 -16.69 6.27
N ALA A 484 12.93 -17.13 5.02
CA ALA A 484 12.03 -16.59 4.00
C ALA A 484 10.58 -17.12 4.09
N HIS A 485 10.18 -17.64 5.25
CA HIS A 485 8.77 -17.96 5.48
C HIS A 485 7.94 -16.68 5.58
N ASN A 486 6.65 -16.78 5.27
CA ASN A 486 5.78 -15.62 5.17
C ASN A 486 5.62 -14.86 6.50
N ASN A 487 6.02 -13.58 6.47
CA ASN A 487 6.07 -12.63 7.59
C ASN A 487 5.17 -11.39 7.36
N ASN A 488 4.13 -11.49 6.54
CA ASN A 488 3.22 -10.36 6.26
C ASN A 488 2.55 -9.85 7.54
N ALA A 489 2.44 -8.52 7.69
CA ALA A 489 1.97 -7.86 8.91
C ALA A 489 0.55 -8.26 9.34
N GLY A 490 -0.29 -8.72 8.40
CA GLY A 490 -1.68 -9.13 8.63
C GLY A 490 -1.90 -10.61 9.01
N LYS A 491 -0.84 -11.44 9.08
CA LYS A 491 -1.01 -12.87 9.36
C LYS A 491 -1.48 -13.08 10.81
N LEU A 492 -2.62 -13.75 10.98
CA LEU A 492 -3.03 -14.30 12.27
C LEU A 492 -1.92 -15.23 12.78
N ASN A 493 -1.51 -15.09 14.05
CA ASN A 493 -0.52 -15.95 14.72
C ASN A 493 -1.04 -17.39 14.97
N THR A 494 -1.82 -17.95 14.06
CA THR A 494 -2.33 -19.32 14.15
C THR A 494 -1.35 -20.26 13.46
N VAL A 495 -0.97 -21.32 14.16
CA VAL A 495 -0.22 -22.43 13.56
C VAL A 495 -1.11 -23.04 12.48
N THR A 496 -0.58 -23.20 11.27
CA THR A 496 -1.28 -23.91 10.18
C THR A 496 -1.80 -25.25 10.70
N GLY A 497 -3.12 -25.42 10.69
CA GLY A 497 -3.77 -26.61 11.23
C GLY A 497 -3.33 -27.88 10.50
N LYS A 498 -3.32 -29.02 11.20
CA LYS A 498 -2.99 -30.33 10.59
C LYS A 498 -3.86 -30.64 9.36
N GLN A 499 -5.12 -30.20 9.38
CA GLN A 499 -6.04 -30.37 8.24
C GLN A 499 -5.63 -29.53 7.04
N SER A 500 -5.26 -28.26 7.23
CA SER A 500 -4.77 -27.38 6.16
C SER A 500 -3.47 -27.91 5.54
N LEU A 501 -2.53 -28.42 6.34
CA LEU A 501 -1.31 -29.05 5.81
C LEU A 501 -1.61 -30.31 4.98
N LYS A 502 -2.58 -31.13 5.43
CA LYS A 502 -3.00 -32.32 4.66
C LYS A 502 -3.65 -31.92 3.32
N ALA A 503 -4.48 -30.86 3.34
CA ALA A 503 -5.11 -30.33 2.13
C ALA A 503 -4.07 -29.75 1.16
N LEU A 504 -3.08 -29.01 1.67
CA LEU A 504 -1.96 -28.51 0.87
C LEU A 504 -1.20 -29.65 0.19
N TYR A 505 -0.88 -30.71 0.95
CA TYR A 505 -0.15 -31.85 0.39
C TYR A 505 -0.95 -32.50 -0.74
N ALA A 506 -2.25 -32.69 -0.55
CA ALA A 506 -3.13 -33.23 -1.58
C ALA A 506 -3.20 -32.32 -2.82
N ALA A 507 -3.33 -31.00 -2.64
CA ALA A 507 -3.39 -30.03 -3.73
C ALA A 507 -2.09 -29.99 -4.55
N TYR A 508 -0.94 -30.29 -3.95
CA TYR A 508 0.35 -30.30 -4.64
C TYR A 508 0.58 -31.57 -5.48
N GLU A 509 -0.18 -32.65 -5.24
CA GLU A 509 -0.01 -33.89 -6.01
C GLU A 509 -0.28 -33.72 -7.50
N ASP A 510 -1.09 -32.72 -7.89
CA ASP A 510 -1.33 -32.34 -9.28
C ASP A 510 -0.03 -31.96 -10.04
N TYR A 511 1.02 -31.56 -9.30
CA TYR A 511 2.32 -31.19 -9.86
C TYR A 511 3.34 -32.34 -9.85
N ARG A 512 3.00 -33.52 -9.31
CA ARG A 512 3.95 -34.63 -9.18
C ARG A 512 4.39 -35.14 -10.55
N GLN A 513 5.69 -35.22 -10.73
CA GLN A 513 6.34 -35.70 -11.94
C GLN A 513 6.43 -37.24 -11.94
N ALA A 514 6.65 -37.82 -13.12
CA ALA A 514 6.72 -39.28 -13.29
C ALA A 514 7.86 -39.95 -12.49
N ASP A 515 8.91 -39.20 -12.17
CA ASP A 515 10.04 -39.64 -11.33
C ASP A 515 9.75 -39.55 -9.82
N GLY A 516 8.55 -39.11 -9.45
CA GLY A 516 8.11 -38.94 -8.07
C GLY A 516 8.55 -37.63 -7.41
N THR A 517 9.21 -36.71 -8.12
CA THR A 517 9.53 -35.37 -7.61
C THR A 517 8.37 -34.40 -7.77
N ILE A 518 8.42 -33.27 -7.04
CA ILE A 518 7.52 -32.13 -7.22
C ILE A 518 8.32 -30.86 -7.49
N PRO A 519 7.82 -29.98 -8.38
CA PRO A 519 8.50 -28.75 -8.72
C PRO A 519 8.26 -27.61 -7.72
N ALA A 520 9.27 -26.75 -7.59
CA ALA A 520 9.15 -25.39 -7.07
C ALA A 520 9.84 -24.43 -8.04
N THR A 521 9.06 -23.56 -8.69
CA THR A 521 9.60 -22.58 -9.63
C THR A 521 10.19 -21.37 -8.89
N TRP A 522 11.36 -20.89 -9.29
CA TRP A 522 11.93 -19.61 -8.89
C TRP A 522 12.18 -18.74 -10.11
N GLU A 523 11.40 -17.67 -10.27
CA GLU A 523 11.71 -16.65 -11.27
C GLU A 523 12.78 -15.72 -10.72
N ILE A 524 13.87 -15.50 -11.45
CA ILE A 524 14.98 -14.66 -11.03
C ILE A 524 15.07 -13.46 -11.95
N ILE A 525 14.74 -12.28 -11.43
CA ILE A 525 14.95 -11.01 -12.12
C ILE A 525 16.34 -10.49 -11.74
N ARG A 526 17.23 -10.37 -12.72
CA ARG A 526 18.54 -9.74 -12.58
C ARG A 526 18.51 -8.36 -13.20
N VAL A 527 19.05 -7.39 -12.50
CA VAL A 527 19.05 -5.99 -12.90
C VAL A 527 20.45 -5.44 -12.88
N ARG A 528 20.78 -4.70 -13.94
CA ARG A 528 21.94 -3.82 -14.03
C ARG A 528 21.47 -2.43 -14.43
N ALA A 529 21.94 -1.40 -13.75
CA ALA A 529 21.65 -0.01 -14.08
C ALA A 529 22.81 0.92 -13.73
N ILE A 530 22.80 2.13 -14.29
CA ILE A 530 23.75 3.20 -13.98
C ILE A 530 22.97 4.40 -13.47
N ARG A 531 23.44 5.03 -12.39
CA ARG A 531 22.84 6.28 -11.91
C ARG A 531 23.20 7.47 -12.80
#